data_AF-A0AA41VI69-F1
#
_entry.id   AF-A0AA41VI69-F1
#
_cell.length_a   1.000
_cell.length_b   1.000
_cell.length_c   1.000
_cell.angle_alpha   90.00
_cell.angle_beta   90.00
_cell.angle_gamma   90.00
#
_symmetry.space_group_name_H-M   'P 1'
#
loop_
_entity.id
_entity.type
_entity.pdbx_description
1 polymer ?
#
loop_
_entity_poly.entity_id
_entity_poly.type
_entity_poly.pdbx_seq_one_letter_code
_entity_poly.pdbx_strand_id
1 'polypeptide(L)'
;MDSSATTAIFPLHRTKTLHLVRHAQGVHNVEGEKDFSAYKSEDFFDAQLTPLGWQQVDNLHKHVHESGLAKKVELVIVSPMLRTLQTAVGSFGAGGDADEKDVTPLMVANAGNSSRSAISSVNTPPFVAVELCREQM
;
A
#
# COMPACT_ATOMS: atom_id res chain seq x y z
N MET A 1 11.58 -38.87 15.64
CA MET A 1 12.38 -37.67 15.93
C MET A 1 11.40 -36.60 16.30
N ASP A 2 11.19 -36.39 17.60
CA ASP A 2 10.23 -35.41 18.10
C ASP A 2 10.85 -34.03 18.01
N SER A 3 10.24 -33.19 17.16
CA SER A 3 10.58 -31.78 17.04
C SER A 3 10.20 -31.08 18.34
N SER A 4 11.15 -30.94 19.26
CA SER A 4 10.98 -30.12 20.45
C SER A 4 10.67 -28.68 20.02
N ALA A 5 9.39 -28.29 20.13
CA ALA A 5 8.97 -26.92 19.90
C ALA A 5 9.69 -26.03 20.92
N THR A 6 10.64 -25.24 20.44
CA THR A 6 11.45 -24.36 21.28
C THR A 6 10.60 -23.13 21.62
N THR A 7 10.27 -22.94 22.89
CA THR A 7 9.58 -21.74 23.35
C THR A 7 10.54 -20.55 23.30
N ALA A 8 10.33 -19.63 22.36
CA ALA A 8 11.08 -18.38 22.29
C ALA A 8 10.34 -17.27 23.07
N ILE A 9 11.04 -16.62 24.00
CA ILE A 9 10.54 -15.45 24.74
C ILE A 9 11.06 -14.21 24.04
N PHE A 10 10.17 -13.42 23.44
CA PHE A 10 10.52 -12.14 22.84
C PHE A 10 10.12 -11.00 23.80
N PRO A 11 11.03 -10.07 24.12
CA PRO A 11 10.69 -8.90 24.91
C PRO A 11 9.78 -7.99 24.07
N LEU A 12 8.46 -8.11 24.27
CA LEU A 12 7.44 -7.40 23.49
C LEU A 12 7.74 -5.90 23.32
N HIS A 13 8.27 -5.25 24.37
CA HIS A 13 8.62 -3.82 24.37
C HIS A 13 10.01 -3.46 23.81
N ARG A 14 10.77 -4.43 23.31
CA ARG A 14 12.07 -4.23 22.64
C ARG A 14 12.11 -4.84 21.24
N THR A 15 10.95 -5.06 20.64
CA THR A 15 10.82 -5.57 19.27
C THR A 15 10.09 -4.56 18.41
N LYS A 16 10.38 -4.58 17.11
CA LYS A 16 9.62 -3.84 16.10
C LYS A 16 8.62 -4.79 15.46
N THR A 17 7.37 -4.36 15.35
CA THR A 17 6.33 -5.08 14.64
C THR A 17 6.34 -4.64 13.18
N LEU A 18 6.51 -5.59 12.26
CA LEU A 18 6.44 -5.34 10.83
C LEU A 18 5.13 -5.89 10.28
N HIS A 19 4.33 -5.01 9.67
CA HIS A 19 3.13 -5.38 8.93
C HIS A 19 3.47 -5.46 7.45
N LEU A 20 3.25 -6.62 6.83
CA LEU A 20 3.49 -6.84 5.41
C LEU A 20 2.18 -6.77 4.64
N VAL A 21 2.12 -5.88 3.66
CA VAL A 21 0.94 -5.67 2.81
C VAL A 21 1.35 -5.82 1.36
N ARG A 22 0.66 -6.69 0.62
CA ARG A 22 0.78 -6.78 -0.85
C ARG A 22 -0.04 -5.66 -1.47
N HIS A 23 0.40 -5.11 -2.61
CA HIS A 23 -0.42 -4.18 -3.38
C HIS A 23 -1.78 -4.81 -3.75
N ALA A 24 -2.81 -3.97 -3.84
CA ALA A 24 -4.11 -4.37 -4.35
C ALA A 24 -4.04 -4.71 -5.85
N GLN A 25 -5.12 -5.27 -6.42
CA GLN A 25 -5.14 -5.68 -7.82
C GLN A 25 -4.78 -4.51 -8.76
N GLY A 26 -3.70 -4.68 -9.52
CA GLY A 26 -3.28 -3.76 -10.57
C GLY A 26 -3.74 -4.22 -11.96
N VAL A 27 -3.76 -3.33 -12.93
CA VAL A 27 -4.11 -3.66 -14.34
C VAL A 27 -3.21 -4.79 -14.86
N HIS A 28 -1.93 -4.81 -14.50
CA HIS A 28 -0.99 -5.90 -14.85
C HIS A 28 -1.45 -7.30 -14.39
N ASN A 29 -2.19 -7.42 -13.28
CA ASN A 29 -2.67 -8.72 -12.80
C ASN A 29 -3.78 -9.24 -13.72
N VAL A 30 -4.71 -8.35 -14.10
CA VAL A 30 -5.84 -8.70 -14.97
C VAL A 30 -5.33 -9.10 -16.35
N GLU A 31 -4.36 -8.37 -16.89
CA GLU A 31 -3.79 -8.69 -18.21
C GLU A 31 -2.90 -9.94 -18.14
N GLY A 32 -2.10 -10.09 -17.08
CA GLY A 32 -1.28 -11.28 -16.84
C GLY A 32 -2.08 -12.57 -16.61
N GLU A 33 -3.30 -12.47 -16.05
CA GLU A 33 -4.24 -13.59 -15.93
C GLU A 33 -4.84 -14.03 -17.27
N LYS A 34 -5.00 -13.09 -18.22
CA LYS A 34 -5.46 -13.38 -19.58
C LYS A 34 -4.34 -13.94 -20.44
N ASP A 35 -3.16 -13.32 -20.37
CA ASP A 35 -1.95 -13.71 -21.09
C ASP A 35 -0.75 -13.55 -20.17
N PHE A 36 -0.12 -14.66 -19.82
CA PHE A 36 1.04 -14.68 -18.93
C PHE A 36 2.22 -13.85 -19.48
N SER A 37 2.34 -13.69 -20.81
CA SER A 37 3.37 -12.85 -21.40
C SER A 37 3.23 -11.37 -21.06
N ALA A 38 2.00 -10.92 -20.72
CA ALA A 38 1.71 -9.55 -20.35
C ALA A 38 2.41 -9.11 -19.06
N TYR A 39 2.79 -10.04 -18.17
CA TYR A 39 3.63 -9.73 -17.00
C TYR A 39 4.98 -9.11 -17.38
N LYS A 40 5.45 -9.36 -18.60
CA LYS A 40 6.71 -8.85 -19.14
C LYS A 40 6.52 -7.63 -20.03
N SER A 41 5.28 -7.17 -20.21
CA SER A 41 4.99 -6.03 -21.06
C SER A 41 5.44 -4.73 -20.38
N GLU A 42 6.17 -3.90 -21.12
CA GLU A 42 6.54 -2.56 -20.68
C GLU A 42 5.31 -1.69 -20.40
N ASP A 43 4.20 -1.92 -21.12
CA ASP A 43 2.94 -1.21 -20.93
C ASP A 43 2.34 -1.40 -19.53
N PHE A 44 2.67 -2.52 -18.88
CA PHE A 44 2.14 -2.88 -17.56
C PHE A 44 3.17 -2.79 -16.44
N PHE A 45 4.39 -2.35 -16.74
CA PHE A 45 5.47 -2.22 -15.76
C PHE A 45 5.03 -1.38 -14.57
N ASP A 46 4.54 -0.16 -14.81
CA ASP A 46 4.06 0.75 -13.77
C ASP A 46 2.53 0.87 -13.75
N ALA A 47 1.84 -0.25 -13.95
CA ALA A 47 0.39 -0.30 -13.98
C ALA A 47 -0.25 0.24 -12.69
N GLN A 48 -1.32 1.02 -12.86
CA GLN A 48 -2.20 1.48 -11.78
C GLN A 48 -3.08 0.36 -11.21
N LEU A 49 -3.76 0.65 -10.10
CA LEU A 49 -4.84 -0.18 -9.56
C LEU A 49 -6.07 -0.22 -10.46
N THR A 50 -6.75 -1.36 -10.44
CA THR A 50 -8.09 -1.52 -11.07
C THR A 50 -9.17 -0.95 -10.15
N PRO A 51 -10.43 -0.80 -10.62
CA PRO A 51 -11.56 -0.47 -9.74
C PRO A 51 -11.72 -1.46 -8.58
N LEU A 52 -11.50 -2.76 -8.82
CA LEU A 52 -11.48 -3.78 -7.76
C LEU A 52 -10.29 -3.58 -6.81
N GLY A 53 -9.13 -3.21 -7.34
CA GLY A 53 -7.96 -2.85 -6.53
C GLY A 53 -8.27 -1.71 -5.56
N TRP A 54 -8.95 -0.66 -6.02
CA TRP A 54 -9.38 0.44 -5.15
C TRP A 54 -10.40 0.00 -4.10
N GLN A 55 -11.33 -0.89 -4.43
CA GLN A 55 -12.24 -1.46 -3.43
C GLN A 55 -11.48 -2.25 -2.34
N GLN A 56 -10.42 -2.99 -2.72
CA GLN A 56 -9.56 -3.66 -1.75
C GLN A 56 -8.81 -2.66 -0.86
N VAL A 57 -8.33 -1.56 -1.44
CA VAL A 57 -7.70 -0.45 -0.69
C VAL A 57 -8.66 0.18 0.31
N ASP A 58 -9.91 0.43 -0.08
CA ASP A 58 -10.93 1.01 0.80
C ASP A 58 -11.27 0.08 1.97
N ASN A 59 -11.39 -1.22 1.69
CA ASN A 59 -11.59 -2.23 2.72
C ASN A 59 -10.41 -2.29 3.70
N LEU A 60 -9.18 -2.21 3.19
CA LEU A 60 -7.99 -2.18 4.03
C LEU A 60 -7.92 -0.90 4.86
N HIS A 61 -8.20 0.27 4.27
CA HIS A 61 -8.28 1.55 4.97
C HIS A 61 -9.25 1.47 6.14
N LYS A 62 -10.48 1.02 5.88
CA LYS A 62 -11.48 0.80 6.92
C LYS A 62 -10.95 -0.12 8.03
N HIS A 63 -10.37 -1.26 7.67
CA HIS A 63 -9.85 -2.23 8.63
C HIS A 63 -8.73 -1.66 9.52
N VAL A 64 -7.75 -0.95 8.95
CA VAL A 64 -6.62 -0.41 9.73
C VAL A 64 -7.05 0.73 10.66
N HIS A 65 -8.08 1.49 10.28
CA HIS A 65 -8.66 2.53 11.13
C HIS A 65 -9.53 1.94 12.25
N GLU A 66 -10.44 1.01 11.94
CA GLU A 66 -11.33 0.37 12.93
C GLU A 66 -10.58 -0.49 13.95
N SER A 67 -9.50 -1.16 13.52
CA SER A 67 -8.64 -1.93 14.43
C SER A 67 -7.72 -1.07 15.30
N GLY A 68 -7.65 0.25 15.04
CA GLY A 68 -6.70 1.16 15.65
C GLY A 68 -5.25 0.93 15.23
N LEU A 69 -4.99 0.07 14.24
CA LEU A 69 -3.65 -0.18 13.71
C LEU A 69 -3.03 1.09 13.12
N ALA A 70 -3.82 1.92 12.42
CA ALA A 70 -3.35 3.17 11.82
C ALA A 70 -2.65 4.08 12.84
N LYS A 71 -3.11 4.10 14.10
CA LYS A 71 -2.51 4.91 15.19
C LYS A 71 -1.19 4.33 15.74
N LYS A 72 -0.87 3.08 15.42
CA LYS A 72 0.33 2.36 15.88
C LYS A 72 1.42 2.33 14.82
N VAL A 73 1.11 2.62 13.56
CA VAL A 73 2.08 2.62 12.46
C VAL A 73 2.97 3.86 12.61
N GLU A 74 4.27 3.63 12.82
CA GLU A 74 5.26 4.71 12.96
C GLU A 74 5.90 5.11 11.61
N LEU A 75 5.82 4.25 10.59
CA LEU A 75 6.45 4.42 9.28
C LEU A 75 5.79 3.50 8.25
N VAL A 76 5.52 4.02 7.05
CA VAL A 76 5.13 3.23 5.88
C VAL A 76 6.29 3.19 4.89
N ILE A 77 6.79 1.99 4.59
CA ILE A 77 7.81 1.76 3.56
C ILE A 77 7.12 1.10 2.37
N VAL A 78 7.38 1.61 1.17
CA VAL A 78 6.67 1.19 -0.04
C VAL A 78 7.62 1.09 -1.23
N SER A 79 7.36 0.14 -2.12
CA SER A 79 8.04 0.08 -3.42
C SER A 79 7.60 1.26 -4.29
N PRO A 80 8.47 1.78 -5.19
CA PRO A 80 8.17 2.99 -5.96
C PRO A 80 7.24 2.76 -7.16
N MET A 81 6.49 1.67 -7.22
CA MET A 81 5.55 1.38 -8.31
C MET A 81 4.19 2.02 -8.03
N LEU A 82 3.49 2.48 -9.06
CA LEU A 82 2.24 3.20 -8.96
C LEU A 82 1.18 2.42 -8.17
N ARG A 83 0.99 1.13 -8.47
CA ARG A 83 0.07 0.26 -7.71
C ARG A 83 0.43 0.10 -6.23
N THR A 84 1.72 0.03 -5.89
CA THR A 84 2.16 -0.08 -4.48
C THR A 84 1.97 1.24 -3.77
N LEU A 85 2.31 2.36 -4.42
CA LEU A 85 2.08 3.71 -3.92
C LEU A 85 0.59 3.96 -3.69
N GLN A 86 -0.27 3.72 -4.68
CA GLN A 86 -1.73 3.86 -4.60
C GLN A 86 -2.33 3.02 -3.46
N THR A 87 -1.85 1.78 -3.29
CA THR A 87 -2.27 0.93 -2.16
C THR A 87 -1.87 1.55 -0.83
N ALA A 88 -0.60 1.95 -0.69
CA ALA A 88 -0.08 2.48 0.57
C ALA A 88 -0.76 3.80 0.96
N VAL A 89 -0.83 4.78 0.06
CA VAL A 89 -1.45 6.09 0.33
C VAL A 89 -2.96 5.97 0.50
N GLY A 90 -3.62 5.08 -0.24
CA GLY A 90 -5.05 4.84 -0.09
C GLY A 90 -5.43 4.15 1.21
N SER A 91 -4.58 3.25 1.73
CA SER A 91 -4.86 2.51 2.95
C SER A 91 -4.42 3.24 4.22
N PHE A 92 -3.27 3.93 4.19
CA PHE A 92 -2.67 4.56 5.37
C PHE A 92 -2.62 6.10 5.30
N GLY A 93 -3.12 6.70 4.21
CA GLY A 93 -3.30 8.14 4.09
C GLY A 93 -4.56 8.64 4.79
N ALA A 94 -4.74 9.96 4.86
CA ALA A 94 -5.91 10.56 5.47
C ALA A 94 -7.11 10.58 4.51
N GLY A 95 -8.28 10.17 5.01
CA GLY A 95 -9.54 10.27 4.28
C GLY A 95 -9.86 11.72 3.86
N GLY A 96 -10.60 11.86 2.75
CA GLY A 96 -10.77 13.08 1.96
C GLY A 96 -11.57 14.24 2.55
N ASP A 97 -11.37 14.56 3.83
CA ASP A 97 -11.95 15.75 4.49
C ASP A 97 -10.85 16.75 4.91
N ALA A 98 -9.90 17.02 4.01
CA ALA A 98 -8.97 18.14 4.19
C ALA A 98 -9.57 19.41 3.58
N ASP A 99 -10.47 20.05 4.34
CA ASP A 99 -10.89 21.45 4.10
C ASP A 99 -9.73 22.45 4.35
N GLU A 100 -8.57 21.97 4.77
CA GLU A 100 -7.35 22.76 4.93
C GLU A 100 -6.61 22.91 3.61
N LYS A 101 -6.84 24.05 2.95
CA LYS A 101 -6.26 24.50 1.67
C LYS A 101 -4.73 24.57 1.60
N ASP A 102 -3.99 24.18 2.63
CA ASP A 102 -2.55 24.43 2.74
C ASP A 102 -1.72 23.18 3.08
N VAL A 103 -2.30 21.98 2.92
CA VAL A 103 -1.54 20.74 3.15
C VAL A 103 -1.16 20.08 1.83
N THR A 104 0.15 19.87 1.65
CA THR A 104 0.70 19.12 0.52
C THR A 104 0.03 17.74 0.44
N PRO A 105 -0.61 17.39 -0.69
CA PRO A 105 -1.26 16.11 -0.81
C PRO A 105 -0.23 14.98 -0.80
N LEU A 106 -0.54 13.90 -0.08
CA LEU A 106 0.19 12.64 -0.15
C LEU A 106 -0.01 11.95 -1.51
N MET A 107 -1.19 12.13 -2.11
CA MET A 107 -1.50 11.74 -3.48
C MET A 107 -2.36 12.82 -4.14
N VAL A 108 -1.98 13.26 -5.34
CA VAL A 108 -2.78 14.22 -6.12
C VAL A 108 -4.08 13.58 -6.62
N ALA A 109 -5.08 14.42 -6.90
CA ALA A 109 -6.35 13.96 -7.47
C ALA A 109 -6.12 13.28 -8.82
N ASN A 110 -6.89 12.23 -9.09
CA ASN A 110 -6.85 11.43 -10.31
C ASN A 110 -5.47 10.84 -10.65
N ALA A 111 -4.59 10.64 -9.64
CA ALA A 111 -3.30 9.99 -9.85
C ALA A 111 -3.49 8.62 -10.52
N GLY A 112 -2.80 8.42 -11.64
CA GLY A 112 -2.89 7.22 -12.45
C GLY A 112 -4.17 7.05 -13.25
N ASN A 113 -5.05 8.05 -13.40
CA ASN A 113 -6.42 7.90 -13.94
C ASN A 113 -7.38 7.14 -13.02
N SER A 114 -7.17 7.23 -11.71
CA SER A 114 -7.97 6.54 -10.69
C SER A 114 -9.37 7.11 -10.47
N SER A 115 -9.67 8.32 -10.95
CA SER A 115 -10.89 9.10 -10.63
C SER A 115 -11.08 9.34 -9.12
N ARG A 116 -10.01 9.26 -8.33
CA ARG A 116 -10.01 9.48 -6.88
C ARG A 116 -9.70 10.94 -6.56
N SER A 117 -10.25 11.44 -5.46
CA SER A 117 -9.85 12.72 -4.88
C SER A 117 -8.39 12.68 -4.42
N ALA A 118 -7.81 13.85 -4.19
CA ALA A 118 -6.51 13.93 -3.54
C ALA A 118 -6.56 13.30 -2.14
N ILE A 119 -5.46 12.69 -1.71
CA ILE A 119 -5.29 12.13 -0.37
C ILE A 119 -4.33 13.04 0.38
N SER A 120 -4.73 13.45 1.58
CA SER A 120 -3.95 14.35 2.42
C SER A 120 -2.89 13.59 3.23
N SER A 121 -1.78 14.27 3.54
CA SER A 121 -0.76 13.78 4.49
C SER A 121 -1.05 14.18 5.94
N VAL A 122 -2.17 14.84 6.24
CA VAL A 122 -2.54 15.25 7.61
C VAL A 122 -2.72 14.02 8.49
N ASN A 123 -2.09 13.98 9.66
CA ASN A 123 -2.23 12.88 10.64
C ASN A 123 -1.89 11.48 10.09
N THR A 124 -1.08 11.40 9.04
CA THR A 124 -0.58 10.13 8.50
C THR A 124 0.82 9.83 9.03
N PRO A 125 1.24 8.56 9.15
CA PRO A 125 2.65 8.25 9.36
C PRO A 125 3.51 8.79 8.21
N PRO A 126 4.84 8.96 8.41
CA PRO A 126 5.76 9.24 7.32
C PRO A 126 5.77 8.10 6.30
N PHE A 127 5.92 8.45 5.02
CA PHE A 127 6.05 7.51 3.92
C PHE A 127 7.45 7.58 3.32
N VAL A 128 8.02 6.42 3.04
CA VAL A 128 9.33 6.28 2.42
C VAL A 128 9.22 5.31 1.24
N ALA A 129 9.36 5.84 0.03
CA ALA A 129 9.42 5.04 -1.19
C ALA A 129 10.88 4.65 -1.46
N VAL A 130 11.18 3.36 -1.45
CA VAL A 130 12.54 2.85 -1.66
C VAL A 130 12.51 1.65 -2.59
N GLU A 131 13.39 1.68 -3.59
CA GLU A 131 13.67 0.57 -4.48
C GLU A 131 14.93 -0.15 -3.99
N LEU A 132 14.79 -1.37 -3.45
CA LEU A 132 15.94 -2.25 -3.16
C LEU A 132 16.00 -3.46 -4.09
N CYS A 133 14.84 -3.92 -4.58
CA CYS A 133 14.72 -5.02 -5.53
C CYS A 133 13.72 -4.65 -6.62
N ARG A 134 14.11 -4.87 -7.88
CA ARG A 134 13.22 -4.75 -9.03
C ARG A 134 12.43 -6.03 -9.24
N GLU A 135 11.18 -5.89 -9.64
CA GLU A 135 10.47 -7.02 -10.24
C GLU A 135 11.23 -7.47 -11.50
N GLN A 136 11.35 -8.78 -11.70
CA GLN A 136 11.89 -9.30 -12.96
C GLN A 136 10.88 -9.04 -14.08
N MET A 137 11.31 -8.28 -15.10
CA MET A 137 10.68 -8.29 -16.41
C MET A 137 10.89 -9.64 -17.11
#